data_AF-A0A6B0VCE4-F1
#
_entry.id   AF-A0A6B0VCE4-F1
#
_cell.length_a   1.000
_cell.length_b   1.000
_cell.length_c   1.000
_cell.angle_alpha   90.00
_cell.angle_beta   90.00
_cell.angle_gamma   90.00
#
_symmetry.space_group_name_H-M   'P 1'
#
loop_
_entity.id
_entity.type
_entity.pdbx_description
1 polymer ?
#
loop_
_entity_poly.entity_id
_entity_poly.type
_entity_poly.pdbx_seq_one_letter_code
_entity_poly.pdbx_strand_id
1 'polypeptide(L)'
;MFQRRRNAYAIIMYHSQLLFVTLLGALLFAPAAYASRVLELSDRFLEVRHEGVWLVKFYAPWCGHCKMLEPIWSQVAQNLVDTDIRVARVDCTRFTSVATEFSVRGFPTVLFIKGHKTVEYKGDRNRDEIVDFGRRMDGPSVHHLTRCEDLERMRARHKVFFLYSEGEKDRDADGSLKDRFTRMAEEFQPVNYFFSAPPKCIGQVAGMTAPASPAVYVFKDGTSFMYDEGEAAEKNTTFLDWMSKERFPTFQKITYGNFYQVLKTGKKIVTAVLEENQIGKISMRMQEFKDTLEAIALNTRELYHEHFVFGWVGAPDIVNSVAMMNLPVPSLLVIKPDTYQYFLPEGDVREQPPSPQAVLELLNTILDGSAVPYGGDSFPYRLYRAYFEAKNSLAGMWRGNPVLTAVLFGLPLGFLSIICYTTCCCDVLEASDEDDEAEDVRHEKKE
;
A
#
# COMPACT_ATOMS: atom_id res chain seq x y z
N MET A 1 83.03 3.66 5.97
CA MET A 1 81.87 2.79 5.60
C MET A 1 80.80 2.69 6.69
N PHE A 2 81.15 2.76 7.98
CA PHE A 2 80.21 2.66 9.11
C PHE A 2 79.27 3.87 9.32
N GLN A 3 79.73 5.10 9.05
CA GLN A 3 78.93 6.32 9.22
C GLN A 3 77.72 6.40 8.26
N ARG A 4 77.89 5.96 7.00
CA ARG A 4 76.83 5.98 5.99
C ARG A 4 75.68 5.01 6.30
N ARG A 5 75.97 3.88 6.96
CA ARG A 5 74.94 2.91 7.35
C ARG A 5 74.05 3.43 8.49
N ARG A 6 74.63 4.08 9.50
CA ARG A 6 73.87 4.68 10.62
C ARG A 6 72.85 5.73 10.17
N ASN A 7 73.21 6.58 9.21
CA ASN A 7 72.29 7.60 8.69
C ASN A 7 71.15 6.98 7.87
N ALA A 8 71.39 5.88 7.15
CA ALA A 8 70.33 5.19 6.42
C ALA A 8 69.28 4.56 7.36
N TYR A 9 69.71 3.94 8.47
CA TYR A 9 68.78 3.38 9.45
C TYR A 9 67.96 4.45 10.17
N ALA A 10 68.55 5.61 10.48
CA ALA A 10 67.83 6.73 11.11
C ALA A 10 66.74 7.31 10.18
N ILE A 11 67.04 7.43 8.88
CA ILE A 11 66.07 7.93 7.88
C ILE A 11 64.93 6.92 7.67
N ILE A 12 65.22 5.63 7.63
CA ILE A 12 64.19 4.57 7.50
C ILE A 12 63.30 4.52 8.76
N MET A 13 63.87 4.66 9.95
CA MET A 13 63.08 4.73 11.20
C MET A 13 62.17 5.97 11.23
N TYR A 14 62.67 7.14 10.81
CA TYR A 14 61.87 8.36 10.78
C TYR A 14 60.72 8.26 9.77
N HIS A 15 60.97 7.72 8.57
CA HIS A 15 59.91 7.51 7.58
C HIS A 15 58.90 6.45 8.02
N SER A 16 59.33 5.38 8.71
CA SER A 16 58.44 4.36 9.27
C SER A 16 57.56 4.91 10.38
N GLN A 17 58.12 5.75 11.28
CA GLN A 17 57.34 6.42 12.32
C GLN A 17 56.37 7.45 11.74
N LEU A 18 56.79 8.22 10.74
CA LEU A 18 55.92 9.20 10.07
C LEU A 18 54.77 8.52 9.33
N LEU A 19 55.03 7.41 8.61
CA LEU A 19 54.02 6.58 7.97
C LEU A 19 53.02 6.02 8.98
N PHE A 20 53.50 5.53 10.13
CA PHE A 20 52.64 4.98 11.19
C PHE A 20 51.75 6.05 11.82
N VAL A 21 52.27 7.26 12.06
CA VAL A 21 51.50 8.40 12.59
C VAL A 21 50.47 8.90 11.56
N THR A 22 50.81 8.94 10.27
CA THR A 22 49.85 9.30 9.21
C THR A 22 48.74 8.26 9.03
N LEU A 23 49.05 6.97 9.18
CA LEU A 23 48.06 5.89 9.12
C LEU A 23 47.12 5.90 10.34
N LEU A 24 47.65 6.18 11.54
CA LEU A 24 46.83 6.34 12.74
C LEU A 24 45.94 7.59 12.67
N GLY A 25 46.44 8.70 12.11
CA GLY A 25 45.69 9.92 11.88
C GLY A 25 44.55 9.74 10.88
N ALA A 26 44.77 8.96 9.81
CA ALA A 26 43.74 8.62 8.83
C ALA A 26 42.65 7.69 9.41
N LEU A 27 42.99 6.84 10.37
CA LEU A 27 42.03 5.99 11.10
C LEU A 27 41.16 6.78 12.11
N LEU A 28 41.67 7.89 12.65
CA LEU A 28 40.92 8.78 13.55
C LEU A 28 40.04 9.80 12.80
N PHE A 29 40.29 10.01 11.51
CA PHE A 29 39.47 10.84 10.61
C PHE A 29 38.71 10.01 9.57
N ALA A 30 38.36 8.77 9.89
CA ALA A 30 37.25 8.15 9.19
C ALA A 30 36.00 9.00 9.50
N PRO A 31 35.35 9.63 8.50
CA PRO A 31 34.05 10.23 8.74
C PRO A 31 33.20 9.13 9.33
N ALA A 32 32.63 9.35 10.52
CA ALA A 32 31.64 8.44 11.07
C ALA A 32 30.59 8.29 9.97
N ALA A 33 30.58 7.15 9.29
CA ALA A 33 29.52 6.82 8.38
C ALA A 33 28.27 6.84 9.23
N TYR A 34 27.46 7.90 9.10
CA TYR A 34 26.12 7.97 9.67
C TYR A 34 25.29 6.93 8.95
N ALA A 35 25.51 5.65 9.24
CA ALA A 35 24.51 4.64 9.01
C ALA A 35 23.37 5.03 9.95
N SER A 36 22.29 5.63 9.43
CA SER A 36 21.13 5.93 10.27
C SER A 36 20.64 4.59 10.83
N ARG A 37 20.75 4.49 12.16
CA ARG A 37 20.28 3.33 12.89
C ARG A 37 18.80 3.57 13.17
N VAL A 38 17.98 2.55 12.93
CA VAL A 38 16.58 2.56 13.38
C VAL A 38 16.58 2.78 14.90
N LEU A 39 15.95 3.87 15.35
CA LEU A 39 15.90 4.23 16.76
C LEU A 39 14.89 3.35 17.49
N GLU A 40 15.30 2.78 18.63
CA GLU A 40 14.37 2.11 19.54
C GLU A 40 13.81 3.14 20.52
N LEU A 41 12.50 3.33 20.49
CA LEU A 41 11.83 4.31 21.34
C LEU A 41 11.20 3.64 22.57
N SER A 42 11.22 4.37 23.69
CA SER A 42 10.45 4.04 24.89
C SER A 42 9.23 4.95 25.03
N ASP A 43 8.48 4.78 26.11
CA ASP A 43 7.43 5.69 26.59
C ASP A 43 7.83 7.18 26.64
N ARG A 44 9.10 7.51 26.93
CA ARG A 44 9.65 8.88 26.87
C ARG A 44 9.46 9.55 25.51
N PHE A 45 9.23 8.78 24.45
CA PHE A 45 8.89 9.33 23.15
C PHE A 45 7.69 10.28 23.21
N LEU A 46 6.73 10.05 24.10
CA LEU A 46 5.55 10.91 24.24
C LEU A 46 5.90 12.36 24.57
N GLU A 47 7.00 12.58 25.30
CA GLU A 47 7.48 13.91 25.70
C GLU A 47 8.16 14.65 24.53
N VAL A 48 8.88 13.92 23.68
CA VAL A 48 9.72 14.49 22.59
C VAL A 48 9.09 14.37 21.21
N ARG A 49 7.90 13.77 21.08
CA ARG A 49 7.26 13.46 19.78
C ARG A 49 7.03 14.70 18.89
N HIS A 50 6.91 15.87 19.49
CA HIS A 50 6.69 17.13 18.78
C HIS A 50 8.02 17.79 18.35
N GLU A 51 9.15 17.26 18.81
CA GLU A 51 10.49 17.73 18.46
C GLU A 51 11.05 16.96 17.27
N GLY A 52 11.24 17.65 16.14
CA GLY A 52 11.78 17.06 14.92
C GLY A 52 10.74 16.32 14.07
N VAL A 53 11.23 15.46 13.17
CA VAL A 53 10.42 14.71 12.21
C VAL A 53 10.64 13.23 12.45
N TRP A 54 9.56 12.48 12.64
CA TRP A 54 9.62 11.07 12.99
C TRP A 54 8.86 10.22 11.99
N LEU A 55 9.46 9.10 11.60
CA LEU A 55 8.78 8.02 10.90
C LEU A 55 8.87 6.78 11.78
N VAL A 56 7.75 6.41 12.42
CA VAL A 56 7.74 5.45 13.53
C VAL A 56 6.93 4.21 13.17
N LYS A 57 7.55 3.03 13.32
CA LYS A 57 6.89 1.73 13.24
C LYS A 57 6.46 1.24 14.63
N PHE A 58 5.17 1.15 14.85
CA PHE A 58 4.56 0.55 16.04
C PHE A 58 4.40 -0.94 15.80
N TYR A 59 5.00 -1.76 16.67
CA TYR A 59 5.11 -3.20 16.43
C TYR A 59 4.91 -4.03 17.70
N ALA A 60 4.77 -5.35 17.50
CA ALA A 60 4.84 -6.35 18.55
C ALA A 60 5.84 -7.45 18.15
N PRO A 61 6.66 -7.99 19.07
CA PRO A 61 7.76 -8.90 18.75
C PRO A 61 7.32 -10.25 18.17
N TRP A 62 6.09 -10.68 18.48
CA TRP A 62 5.52 -11.93 17.98
C TRP A 62 4.83 -11.79 16.62
N CYS A 63 4.60 -10.57 16.12
CA CYS A 63 3.84 -10.34 14.89
C CYS A 63 4.64 -10.72 13.63
N GLY A 64 4.12 -11.66 12.83
CA GLY A 64 4.75 -12.10 11.58
C GLY A 64 4.94 -10.98 10.55
N HIS A 65 3.91 -10.14 10.34
CA HIS A 65 3.99 -8.98 9.44
C HIS A 65 5.07 -7.97 9.86
N CYS A 66 5.25 -7.77 11.17
CA CYS A 66 6.33 -6.90 11.69
C CYS A 66 7.71 -7.47 11.40
N LYS A 67 7.89 -8.78 11.58
CA LYS A 67 9.16 -9.46 11.27
C LYS A 67 9.51 -9.37 9.79
N MET A 68 8.53 -9.51 8.89
CA MET A 68 8.73 -9.33 7.45
C MET A 68 9.10 -7.89 7.08
N LEU A 69 8.54 -6.89 7.77
CA LEU A 69 8.85 -5.48 7.54
C LEU A 69 10.20 -5.04 8.12
N GLU A 70 10.78 -5.75 9.09
CA GLU A 70 12.04 -5.36 9.74
C GLU A 70 13.23 -5.13 8.78
N PRO A 71 13.56 -6.04 7.84
CA PRO A 71 14.65 -5.79 6.88
C PRO A 71 14.37 -4.60 5.97
N ILE A 72 13.11 -4.42 5.56
CA ILE A 72 12.68 -3.29 4.73
C ILE A 72 12.79 -1.98 5.53
N TRP A 73 12.38 -1.99 6.80
CA TRP A 73 12.44 -0.84 7.70
C TRP A 73 13.87 -0.34 7.93
N SER A 74 14.82 -1.27 8.02
CA SER A 74 16.24 -0.94 8.09
C SER A 74 16.74 -0.25 6.81
N GLN A 75 16.28 -0.70 5.64
CA GLN A 75 16.60 -0.03 4.37
C GLN A 75 15.92 1.35 4.25
N VAL A 76 14.70 1.50 4.75
CA VAL A 76 14.01 2.80 4.82
C VAL A 76 14.85 3.81 5.60
N ALA A 77 15.35 3.44 6.78
CA ALA A 77 16.25 4.29 7.54
C ALA A 77 17.47 4.72 6.72
N GLN A 78 18.15 3.77 6.07
CA GLN A 78 19.33 4.04 5.24
C GLN A 78 19.04 4.99 4.05
N ASN A 79 17.83 4.97 3.49
CA ASN A 79 17.44 5.81 2.36
C ASN A 79 16.94 7.20 2.78
N LEU A 80 16.81 7.46 4.08
CA LEU A 80 16.39 8.73 4.66
C LEU A 80 17.50 9.37 5.51
N VAL A 81 18.74 8.89 5.40
CA VAL A 81 19.91 9.47 6.10
C VAL A 81 20.17 10.91 5.65
N ASP A 82 19.80 11.23 4.40
CA ASP A 82 19.96 12.55 3.80
C ASP A 82 18.85 13.55 4.19
N THR A 83 17.90 13.15 5.04
CA THR A 83 16.80 13.99 5.50
C THR A 83 16.81 14.16 7.03
N ASP A 84 15.98 15.07 7.55
CA ASP A 84 15.79 15.26 8.99
C ASP A 84 14.87 14.20 9.63
N ILE A 85 14.42 13.22 8.84
CA ILE A 85 13.46 12.20 9.28
C ILE A 85 14.17 11.16 10.14
N ARG A 86 13.78 11.09 11.41
CA ARG A 86 14.21 10.07 12.36
C ARG A 86 13.37 8.82 12.20
N VAL A 87 13.95 7.79 11.61
CA VAL A 87 13.31 6.48 11.45
C VAL A 87 13.43 5.67 12.74
N ALA A 88 12.29 5.27 13.30
CA ALA A 88 12.22 4.67 14.62
C ALA A 88 11.22 3.51 14.71
N ARG A 89 11.27 2.76 15.81
CA ARG A 89 10.29 1.71 16.14
C ARG A 89 9.97 1.70 17.63
N VAL A 90 8.75 1.31 17.97
CA VAL A 90 8.23 1.21 19.35
C VAL A 90 7.60 -0.17 19.55
N ASP A 91 8.02 -0.89 20.60
CA ASP A 91 7.37 -2.11 21.06
C ASP A 91 6.11 -1.77 21.87
N CYS A 92 4.95 -1.90 21.23
CA CYS A 92 3.65 -1.62 21.85
C CYS A 92 3.22 -2.65 22.89
N THR A 93 3.88 -3.81 22.98
CA THR A 93 3.62 -4.79 24.05
C THR A 93 4.31 -4.41 25.35
N ARG A 94 5.39 -3.62 25.26
CA ARG A 94 6.10 -3.07 26.41
C ARG A 94 5.60 -1.68 26.80
N PHE A 95 5.31 -0.84 25.81
CA PHE A 95 4.89 0.55 26.00
C PHE A 95 3.44 0.74 25.56
N THR A 96 2.50 0.16 26.31
CA THR A 96 1.07 0.17 25.98
C THR A 96 0.47 1.58 25.99
N SER A 97 0.96 2.48 26.84
CA SER A 97 0.56 3.89 26.87
C SER A 97 0.80 4.59 25.53
N VAL A 98 1.94 4.30 24.89
CA VAL A 98 2.28 4.83 23.56
C VAL A 98 1.31 4.29 22.50
N ALA A 99 0.97 2.99 22.57
CA ALA A 99 0.00 2.39 21.66
C ALA A 99 -1.40 3.03 21.79
N THR A 100 -1.84 3.27 23.02
CA THR A 100 -3.13 3.91 23.31
C THR A 100 -3.17 5.36 22.81
N GLU A 101 -2.13 6.15 23.09
CA GLU A 101 -2.04 7.55 22.66
C GLU A 101 -2.16 7.69 21.13
N PHE A 102 -1.44 6.85 20.40
CA PHE A 102 -1.47 6.86 18.94
C PHE A 102 -2.60 6.01 18.33
N SER A 103 -3.53 5.51 19.17
CA SER A 103 -4.67 4.69 18.75
C SER A 103 -4.28 3.49 17.86
N VAL A 104 -3.18 2.82 18.18
CA VAL A 104 -2.67 1.68 17.40
C VAL A 104 -3.56 0.46 17.63
N ARG A 105 -4.31 0.06 16.59
CA ARG A 105 -5.27 -1.07 16.66
C ARG A 105 -4.73 -2.38 16.08
N GLY A 106 -3.59 -2.33 15.39
CA GLY A 106 -3.01 -3.48 14.72
C GLY A 106 -1.54 -3.26 14.40
N PHE A 107 -0.84 -4.35 14.10
CA PHE A 107 0.60 -4.33 13.83
C PHE A 107 0.95 -4.92 12.46
N PRO A 108 1.95 -4.36 11.76
CA PRO A 108 2.59 -3.08 12.05
C PRO A 108 1.70 -1.89 11.68
N THR A 109 1.78 -0.81 12.48
CA THR A 109 1.26 0.52 12.11
C THR A 109 2.44 1.45 11.90
N VAL A 110 2.46 2.22 10.81
CA VAL A 110 3.53 3.18 10.49
C VAL A 110 2.95 4.58 10.49
N LEU A 111 3.49 5.47 11.32
CA LEU A 111 3.07 6.86 11.42
C LEU A 111 4.21 7.81 11.07
N PHE A 112 3.89 8.85 10.32
CA PHE A 112 4.71 10.05 10.19
C PHE A 112 4.23 11.11 11.18
N ILE A 113 5.15 11.68 11.96
CA ILE A 113 4.87 12.66 13.00
C ILE A 113 5.79 13.85 12.82
N LYS A 114 5.21 15.05 12.65
CA LYS A 114 5.92 16.33 12.52
C LYS A 114 5.16 17.42 13.25
N GLY A 115 5.70 17.92 14.35
CA GLY A 115 4.95 18.80 15.26
C GLY A 115 3.67 18.11 15.74
N HIS A 116 2.51 18.74 15.56
CA HIS A 116 1.21 18.16 15.90
C HIS A 116 0.56 17.33 14.78
N LYS A 117 1.17 17.29 13.59
CA LYS A 117 0.65 16.52 12.46
C LYS A 117 1.08 15.06 12.59
N THR A 118 0.09 14.16 12.66
CA THR A 118 0.29 12.71 12.67
C THR A 118 -0.48 12.10 11.51
N VAL A 119 0.22 11.36 10.65
CA VAL A 119 -0.37 10.75 9.45
C VAL A 119 0.01 9.28 9.39
N GLU A 120 -0.99 8.41 9.25
CA GLU A 120 -0.79 6.98 9.07
C GLU A 120 -0.43 6.65 7.61
N TYR A 121 0.61 5.85 7.44
CA TYR A 121 0.95 5.25 6.17
C TYR A 121 0.05 4.06 5.86
N LYS A 122 -0.71 4.15 4.76
CA LYS A 122 -1.65 3.11 4.31
C LYS A 122 -1.24 2.42 3.01
N GLY A 123 -0.07 2.75 2.48
CA GLY A 123 0.44 2.17 1.25
C GLY A 123 1.09 0.79 1.44
N ASP A 124 1.77 0.32 0.39
CA ASP A 124 2.44 -0.96 0.40
C ASP A 124 3.68 -0.99 1.28
N ARG A 125 3.88 -2.11 1.97
CA ARG A 125 5.00 -2.30 2.91
C ARG A 125 6.33 -2.60 2.20
N ASN A 126 6.66 -1.83 1.16
CA ASN A 126 7.95 -1.89 0.47
C ASN A 126 8.79 -0.63 0.75
N ARG A 127 10.10 -0.73 0.51
CA ARG A 127 11.05 0.34 0.82
C ARG A 127 10.73 1.64 0.08
N ASP A 128 10.54 1.56 -1.23
CA ASP A 128 10.47 2.74 -2.09
C ASP A 128 9.21 3.56 -1.79
N GLU A 129 8.07 2.91 -1.58
CA GLU A 129 6.81 3.58 -1.23
C GLU A 129 6.85 4.23 0.16
N ILE A 130 7.48 3.60 1.16
CA ILE A 130 7.61 4.17 2.51
C ILE A 130 8.59 5.37 2.49
N VAL A 131 9.70 5.26 1.76
CA VAL A 131 10.68 6.35 1.59
C VAL A 131 10.03 7.53 0.87
N ASP A 132 9.29 7.28 -0.21
CA ASP A 132 8.58 8.33 -0.95
C ASP A 132 7.48 8.99 -0.10
N PHE A 133 6.75 8.22 0.69
CA PHE A 133 5.82 8.76 1.69
C PHE A 133 6.53 9.67 2.71
N GLY A 134 7.65 9.22 3.30
CA GLY A 134 8.41 10.03 4.25
C GLY A 134 8.86 11.36 3.62
N ARG A 135 9.41 11.32 2.41
CA ARG A 135 9.87 12.51 1.68
C ARG A 135 8.72 13.45 1.31
N ARG A 136 7.57 12.92 0.87
CA ARG A 136 6.36 13.73 0.61
C ARG A 136 5.91 14.48 1.85
N MET A 137 5.82 13.77 2.97
CA MET A 137 5.28 14.32 4.21
C MET A 137 6.23 15.31 4.90
N ASP A 138 7.54 15.17 4.67
CA ASP A 138 8.52 16.12 5.19
C ASP A 138 8.54 17.44 4.40
N GLY A 139 8.21 17.39 3.10
CA GLY A 139 8.01 18.58 2.28
C GLY A 139 6.77 19.41 2.63
N PRO A 140 6.65 20.64 2.08
CA PRO A 140 5.40 21.39 2.13
C PRO A 140 4.28 20.64 1.39
N SER A 141 3.01 20.92 1.73
CA SER A 141 1.86 20.36 1.02
C SER A 141 1.86 20.78 -0.45
N VAL A 142 2.28 22.00 -0.77
CA VAL A 142 2.46 22.51 -2.14
C VAL A 142 3.90 22.96 -2.35
N HIS A 143 4.59 22.34 -3.30
CA HIS A 143 5.96 22.72 -3.67
C HIS A 143 5.96 23.83 -4.73
N HIS A 144 6.55 24.98 -4.43
CA HIS A 144 6.64 26.11 -5.36
C HIS A 144 7.82 25.93 -6.33
N LEU A 145 7.52 25.69 -7.61
CA LEU A 145 8.50 25.58 -8.69
C LEU A 145 8.77 26.97 -9.27
N THR A 146 10.02 27.43 -9.20
CA THR A 146 10.40 28.75 -9.72
C THR A 146 10.95 28.68 -11.15
N ARG A 147 11.61 27.57 -11.49
CA ARG A 147 12.22 27.32 -12.81
C ARG A 147 11.39 26.31 -13.58
N CYS A 148 11.17 26.59 -14.86
CA CYS A 148 10.36 25.71 -15.71
C CYS A 148 11.04 24.36 -16.01
N GLU A 149 12.38 24.31 -15.98
CA GLU A 149 13.14 23.05 -16.01
C GLU A 149 12.76 22.11 -14.86
N ASP A 150 12.33 22.65 -13.72
CA ASP A 150 11.93 21.84 -12.56
C ASP A 150 10.61 21.11 -12.86
N LEU A 151 9.70 21.74 -13.59
CA LEU A 151 8.44 21.13 -14.01
C LEU A 151 8.70 19.89 -14.89
N GLU A 152 9.60 20.00 -15.87
CA GLU A 152 9.98 18.85 -16.72
C GLU A 152 10.67 17.75 -15.91
N ARG A 153 11.52 18.11 -14.93
CA ARG A 153 12.10 17.14 -14.00
C ARG A 153 11.02 16.44 -13.17
N MET A 154 9.98 17.15 -12.72
CA MET A 154 8.88 16.55 -11.97
C MET A 154 8.02 15.63 -12.84
N ARG A 155 7.78 16.00 -14.11
CA ARG A 155 7.13 15.13 -15.11
C ARG A 155 7.88 13.84 -15.38
N ALA A 156 9.21 13.88 -15.42
CA ALA A 156 10.03 12.69 -15.58
C ALA A 156 10.10 11.82 -14.32
N ARG A 157 10.04 12.44 -13.13
CA ARG A 157 10.21 11.75 -11.85
C ARG A 157 8.92 11.14 -11.31
N HIS A 158 7.79 11.83 -11.47
CA HIS A 158 6.52 11.46 -10.85
C HIS A 158 5.51 11.01 -11.89
N LYS A 159 4.94 9.82 -11.68
CA LYS A 159 3.90 9.27 -12.57
C LYS A 159 2.62 10.10 -12.56
N VAL A 160 2.26 10.64 -11.40
CA VAL A 160 1.09 11.49 -11.19
C VAL A 160 1.43 12.60 -10.22
N PHE A 161 1.12 13.84 -10.58
CA PHE A 161 1.14 14.97 -9.66
C PHE A 161 0.12 16.03 -10.09
N PHE A 162 -0.28 16.86 -9.14
CA PHE A 162 -1.15 17.99 -9.40
C PHE A 162 -0.36 19.29 -9.39
N LEU A 163 -0.73 20.22 -10.26
CA LEU A 163 -0.06 21.49 -10.43
C LEU A 163 -1.08 22.62 -10.45
N TYR A 164 -0.89 23.61 -9.58
CA TYR A 164 -1.57 24.88 -9.68
C TYR A 164 -0.72 25.88 -10.48
N SER A 165 -1.33 26.55 -11.45
CA SER A 165 -0.73 27.68 -12.14
C SER A 165 -1.55 28.93 -11.88
N GLU A 166 -0.88 30.00 -11.51
CA GLU A 166 -1.46 31.34 -11.57
C GLU A 166 -1.71 31.69 -13.05
N GLY A 167 -2.72 32.51 -13.32
CA GLY A 167 -3.00 33.00 -14.68
C GLY A 167 -2.05 34.12 -15.08
N GLU A 168 -1.86 34.35 -16.38
CA GLU A 168 -1.12 35.53 -16.87
C GLU A 168 -1.74 36.86 -16.42
N LYS A 169 -3.06 36.86 -16.22
CA LYS A 169 -3.79 37.96 -15.62
C LYS A 169 -4.19 37.53 -14.21
N ASP A 170 -3.82 38.35 -13.23
CA ASP A 170 -4.17 38.17 -11.83
C ASP A 170 -5.68 38.46 -11.64
N ARG A 171 -6.51 37.51 -12.08
CA ARG A 171 -7.98 37.57 -11.93
C ARG A 171 -8.48 36.71 -10.78
N ASP A 172 -7.58 36.13 -9.98
CA ASP A 172 -7.93 35.49 -8.70
C ASP A 172 -8.04 36.58 -7.62
N ALA A 173 -8.91 37.57 -7.80
CA ALA A 173 -9.02 38.69 -6.86
C ALA A 173 -9.40 38.22 -5.42
N ASP A 174 -9.86 36.98 -5.28
CA ASP A 174 -10.26 36.33 -4.02
C ASP A 174 -9.36 35.14 -3.62
N GLY A 175 -8.47 34.64 -4.48
CA GLY A 175 -7.58 33.49 -4.18
C GLY A 175 -8.29 32.15 -3.93
N SER A 176 -9.59 32.05 -4.19
CA SER A 176 -10.43 30.94 -3.74
C SER A 176 -9.99 29.58 -4.30
N LEU A 177 -9.50 29.53 -5.55
CA LEU A 177 -9.03 28.29 -6.17
C LEU A 177 -7.69 27.84 -5.57
N LYS A 178 -6.79 28.79 -5.30
CA LYS A 178 -5.50 28.54 -4.64
C LYS A 178 -5.71 27.96 -3.24
N ASP A 179 -6.64 28.51 -2.49
CA ASP A 179 -6.97 28.03 -1.14
C ASP A 179 -7.64 26.65 -1.16
N ARG A 180 -8.55 26.40 -2.12
CA ARG A 180 -9.11 25.06 -2.33
C ARG A 180 -8.02 24.06 -2.70
N PHE A 181 -7.13 24.41 -3.62
CA PHE A 181 -6.02 23.56 -4.03
C PHE A 181 -5.08 23.25 -2.87
N THR A 182 -4.72 24.26 -2.07
CA THR A 182 -3.84 24.09 -0.91
C THR A 182 -4.45 23.16 0.14
N ARG A 183 -5.75 23.32 0.44
CA ARG A 183 -6.48 22.41 1.35
C ARG A 183 -6.49 20.96 0.84
N MET A 184 -6.74 20.76 -0.46
CA MET A 184 -6.68 19.43 -1.05
C MET A 184 -5.27 18.86 -1.05
N ALA A 185 -4.25 19.68 -1.30
CA ALA A 185 -2.86 19.28 -1.23
C ALA A 185 -2.49 18.80 0.19
N GLU A 186 -3.00 19.43 1.25
CA GLU A 186 -2.81 18.96 2.62
C GLU A 186 -3.47 17.61 2.91
N GLU A 187 -4.68 17.40 2.39
CA GLU A 187 -5.45 16.15 2.56
C GLU A 187 -4.81 14.98 1.79
N PHE A 188 -4.38 15.22 0.55
CA PHE A 188 -3.86 14.20 -0.36
C PHE A 188 -2.33 14.11 -0.40
N GLN A 189 -1.59 14.94 0.34
CA GLN A 189 -0.12 14.84 0.52
C GLN A 189 0.37 13.41 0.79
N PRO A 190 -0.33 12.57 1.58
CA PRO A 190 0.12 11.20 1.86
C PRO A 190 0.19 10.30 0.63
N VAL A 191 -0.52 10.65 -0.45
CA VAL A 191 -0.72 9.78 -1.62
C VAL A 191 -0.26 10.41 -2.94
N ASN A 192 -0.11 11.74 -3.03
CA ASN A 192 0.30 12.43 -4.25
C ASN A 192 1.19 13.65 -3.96
N TYR A 193 1.94 14.08 -4.96
CA TYR A 193 2.70 15.34 -4.92
C TYR A 193 1.86 16.48 -5.51
N PHE A 194 2.01 17.67 -4.92
CA PHE A 194 1.35 18.89 -5.37
C PHE A 194 2.39 19.98 -5.56
N PHE A 195 2.29 20.69 -6.67
CA PHE A 195 3.19 21.73 -7.07
C PHE A 195 2.43 23.00 -7.41
N SER A 196 3.15 24.12 -7.43
CA SER A 196 2.70 25.31 -8.15
C SER A 196 3.80 25.81 -9.06
N ALA A 197 3.44 26.39 -10.20
CA ALA A 197 4.40 26.94 -11.15
C ALA A 197 3.87 28.24 -11.78
N PRO A 198 4.76 29.14 -12.22
CA PRO A 198 4.38 30.30 -13.01
C PRO A 198 3.72 29.92 -14.35
N PRO A 199 2.80 30.74 -14.88
CA PRO A 199 2.09 30.47 -16.14
C PRO A 199 3.03 30.25 -17.33
N LYS A 200 4.16 30.98 -17.37
CA LYS A 200 5.20 30.81 -18.39
C LYS A 200 5.75 29.39 -18.49
N CYS A 201 5.73 28.63 -17.39
CA CYS A 201 6.22 27.25 -17.40
C CYS A 201 5.22 26.29 -18.04
N ILE A 202 3.92 26.58 -17.92
CA ILE A 202 2.88 25.81 -18.61
C ILE A 202 3.01 25.97 -20.13
N GLY A 203 3.24 27.21 -20.60
CA GLY A 203 3.44 27.47 -22.02
C GLY A 203 4.70 26.85 -22.64
N GLN A 204 5.65 26.37 -21.84
CA GLN A 204 6.83 25.63 -22.33
C GLN A 204 6.56 24.12 -22.47
N VAL A 205 5.49 23.62 -21.85
CA VAL A 205 5.09 22.23 -22.01
C VAL A 205 4.51 22.03 -23.40
N ALA A 206 5.05 21.06 -24.15
CA ALA A 206 4.62 20.78 -25.51
C ALA A 206 3.11 20.52 -25.58
N GLY A 207 2.41 21.25 -26.45
CA GLY A 207 0.96 21.13 -26.65
C GLY A 207 0.10 21.89 -25.64
N MET A 208 0.69 22.64 -24.71
CA MET A 208 -0.04 23.47 -23.75
C MET A 208 0.14 24.96 -24.04
N THR A 209 -0.85 25.76 -23.63
CA THR A 209 -0.79 27.22 -23.64
C THR A 209 -0.85 27.74 -22.21
N ALA A 210 -0.18 28.85 -21.94
CA ALA A 210 -0.24 29.48 -20.63
C ALA A 210 -1.69 29.91 -20.33
N PRO A 211 -2.22 29.59 -19.14
CA PRO A 211 -3.61 29.89 -18.85
C PRO A 211 -3.81 31.39 -18.59
N ALA A 212 -4.89 31.93 -19.14
CA ALA A 212 -5.23 33.35 -18.98
C ALA A 212 -5.76 33.69 -17.57
N SER A 213 -6.22 32.68 -16.83
CA SER A 213 -6.73 32.71 -15.45
C SER A 213 -6.08 31.57 -14.64
N PRO A 214 -6.14 31.59 -13.30
CA PRO A 214 -5.63 30.49 -12.49
C PRO A 214 -6.26 29.16 -12.90
N ALA A 215 -5.44 28.10 -12.93
CA ALA A 215 -5.85 26.79 -13.37
C ALA A 215 -5.16 25.69 -12.55
N VAL A 216 -5.84 24.56 -12.43
CA VAL A 216 -5.31 23.35 -11.81
C VAL A 216 -5.20 22.27 -12.86
N TYR A 217 -4.03 21.64 -12.90
CA TYR A 217 -3.71 20.55 -13.81
C TYR A 217 -3.41 19.28 -13.03
N VAL A 218 -3.72 18.14 -13.62
CA VAL A 218 -3.15 16.85 -13.25
C VAL A 218 -2.22 16.40 -14.38
N PHE A 219 -0.97 16.15 -14.05
CA PHE A 219 0.00 15.55 -14.95
C PHE A 219 0.07 14.06 -14.66
N LYS A 220 -0.16 13.24 -15.68
CA LYS A 220 0.00 11.79 -15.56
C LYS A 220 0.27 11.09 -16.88
N ASP A 221 1.10 10.06 -16.80
CA ASP A 221 1.44 9.18 -17.93
C ASP A 221 1.91 9.96 -19.18
N GLY A 222 2.68 11.03 -18.95
CA GLY A 222 3.18 11.93 -20.01
C GLY A 222 2.18 12.97 -20.52
N THR A 223 0.90 12.83 -20.16
CA THR A 223 -0.19 13.75 -20.54
C THR A 223 -0.57 14.69 -19.40
N SER A 224 -1.42 15.68 -19.70
CA SER A 224 -1.93 16.64 -18.72
C SER A 224 -3.41 16.94 -18.96
N PHE A 225 -4.17 17.05 -17.89
CA PHE A 225 -5.59 17.41 -17.93
C PHE A 225 -5.83 18.60 -17.03
N MET A 226 -6.63 19.55 -17.49
CA MET A 226 -7.04 20.71 -16.70
C MET A 226 -8.35 20.39 -15.97
N TYR A 227 -8.49 20.86 -14.75
CA TYR A 227 -9.78 20.87 -14.07
C TYR A 227 -10.69 21.91 -14.69
N ASP A 228 -11.85 21.48 -15.18
CA ASP A 228 -12.87 22.34 -15.77
C ASP A 228 -14.06 22.50 -14.80
N GLU A 229 -14.26 23.71 -14.30
CA GLU A 229 -15.37 24.02 -13.38
C GLU A 229 -16.75 23.93 -14.06
N GLY A 230 -16.84 24.21 -15.36
CA GLY A 230 -18.07 24.11 -16.13
C GLY A 230 -18.49 22.66 -16.31
N GLU A 231 -17.56 21.81 -16.75
CA GLU A 231 -17.81 20.36 -16.87
C GLU A 231 -18.15 19.73 -15.50
N ALA A 232 -17.45 20.16 -14.45
CA ALA A 232 -17.72 19.68 -13.10
C ALA A 232 -19.13 20.05 -12.62
N ALA A 233 -19.61 21.26 -12.93
CA ALA A 233 -20.95 21.72 -12.60
C ALA A 233 -22.04 20.94 -13.38
N GLU A 234 -21.83 20.70 -14.67
CA GLU A 234 -22.76 19.89 -15.50
C GLU A 234 -22.90 18.45 -14.97
N LYS A 235 -21.79 17.86 -14.53
CA LYS A 235 -21.74 16.50 -13.97
C LYS A 235 -22.10 16.42 -12.49
N ASN A 236 -22.42 17.54 -11.82
CA ASN A 236 -22.60 17.62 -10.36
C ASN A 236 -21.44 16.99 -9.56
N THR A 237 -20.20 17.18 -10.02
CA THR A 237 -19.00 16.65 -9.36
C THR A 237 -18.24 17.74 -8.62
N THR A 238 -17.67 17.40 -7.47
CA THR A 238 -16.86 18.34 -6.70
C THR A 238 -15.40 18.30 -7.11
N PHE A 239 -14.64 19.35 -6.76
CA PHE A 239 -13.19 19.39 -6.94
C PHE A 239 -12.48 18.23 -6.21
N LEU A 240 -12.99 17.84 -5.03
CA LEU A 240 -12.50 16.69 -4.27
C LEU A 240 -12.75 15.38 -5.04
N ASP A 241 -13.92 15.20 -5.64
CA ASP A 241 -14.24 14.01 -6.42
C ASP A 241 -13.32 13.88 -7.64
N TRP A 242 -13.07 15.00 -8.32
CA TRP A 242 -12.15 15.05 -9.45
C TRP A 242 -10.73 14.64 -9.02
N MET A 243 -10.16 15.24 -7.98
CA MET A 243 -8.82 14.85 -7.50
C MET A 243 -8.77 13.39 -7.04
N SER A 244 -9.79 12.94 -6.30
CA SER A 244 -9.88 11.56 -5.81
C SER A 244 -9.88 10.52 -6.94
N LYS A 245 -10.47 10.87 -8.10
CA LYS A 245 -10.48 10.03 -9.30
C LYS A 245 -9.21 10.16 -10.13
N GLU A 246 -8.66 11.37 -10.29
CA GLU A 246 -7.53 11.63 -11.18
C GLU A 246 -6.16 11.28 -10.59
N ARG A 247 -6.07 11.11 -9.27
CA ARG A 247 -4.82 10.84 -8.53
C ARG A 247 -4.11 9.52 -8.85
N PHE A 248 -4.77 8.64 -9.60
CA PHE A 248 -4.21 7.35 -10.02
C PHE A 248 -3.61 7.44 -11.42
N PRO A 249 -2.50 6.72 -11.70
CA PRO A 249 -2.00 6.58 -13.05
C PRO A 249 -3.03 5.80 -13.89
N THR A 250 -2.98 5.96 -15.21
CA THR A 250 -3.87 5.27 -16.14
C THR A 250 -3.72 3.75 -16.03
N PHE A 251 -2.51 3.27 -15.71
CA PHE A 251 -2.22 1.86 -15.43
C PHE A 251 -1.46 1.67 -14.11
N GLN A 252 -2.12 1.07 -13.11
CA GLN A 252 -1.64 0.96 -11.72
C GLN A 252 -1.32 -0.49 -11.32
N LYS A 253 -0.33 -0.71 -10.44
CA LYS A 253 -0.19 -1.97 -9.70
C LYS A 253 -1.19 -2.05 -8.54
N ILE A 254 -2.19 -2.91 -8.60
CA ILE A 254 -3.16 -3.07 -7.53
C ILE A 254 -2.60 -4.01 -6.46
N THR A 255 -2.69 -3.58 -5.21
CA THR A 255 -2.12 -4.24 -4.03
C THR A 255 -3.09 -4.14 -2.86
N TYR A 256 -2.89 -4.93 -1.80
CA TYR A 256 -3.75 -4.85 -0.61
C TYR A 256 -3.75 -3.43 0.02
N GLY A 257 -2.64 -2.67 -0.10
CA GLY A 257 -2.55 -1.32 0.44
C GLY A 257 -3.39 -0.29 -0.32
N ASN A 258 -3.50 -0.42 -1.64
CA ASN A 258 -4.23 0.55 -2.47
C ASN A 258 -5.59 0.07 -2.97
N PHE A 259 -5.92 -1.22 -2.88
CA PHE A 259 -7.12 -1.78 -3.50
C PHE A 259 -8.41 -1.07 -3.07
N TYR A 260 -8.57 -0.83 -1.76
CA TYR A 260 -9.74 -0.11 -1.24
C TYR A 260 -9.82 1.34 -1.74
N GLN A 261 -8.66 1.98 -1.95
CA GLN A 261 -8.60 3.33 -2.50
C GLN A 261 -9.00 3.37 -3.98
N VAL A 262 -8.62 2.34 -4.74
CA VAL A 262 -9.04 2.20 -6.14
C VAL A 262 -10.54 1.92 -6.21
N LEU A 263 -11.09 1.06 -5.36
CA LEU A 263 -12.53 0.80 -5.28
C LEU A 263 -13.34 2.07 -5.00
N LYS A 264 -12.83 2.97 -4.15
CA LYS A 264 -13.46 4.26 -3.82
C LYS A 264 -13.59 5.22 -5.01
N THR A 265 -12.92 4.98 -6.13
CA THR A 265 -13.12 5.79 -7.33
C THR A 265 -14.51 5.62 -7.94
N GLY A 266 -15.21 4.53 -7.61
CA GLY A 266 -16.49 4.14 -8.21
C GLY A 266 -16.36 3.61 -9.64
N LYS A 267 -15.17 3.65 -10.23
CA LYS A 267 -14.89 3.12 -11.56
C LYS A 267 -14.71 1.59 -11.48
N LYS A 268 -15.11 0.89 -12.54
CA LYS A 268 -14.88 -0.56 -12.65
C LYS A 268 -13.39 -0.82 -12.83
N ILE A 269 -12.85 -1.84 -12.17
CA ILE A 269 -11.41 -2.09 -12.14
C ILE A 269 -11.06 -3.19 -13.13
N VAL A 270 -10.36 -2.85 -14.21
CA VAL A 270 -9.85 -3.79 -15.21
C VAL A 270 -8.46 -4.24 -14.79
N THR A 271 -8.30 -5.51 -14.44
CA THR A 271 -7.08 -6.00 -13.79
C THR A 271 -6.46 -7.17 -14.55
N ALA A 272 -5.19 -7.04 -14.95
CA ALA A 272 -4.36 -8.19 -15.29
C ALA A 272 -3.95 -8.95 -14.02
N VAL A 273 -4.29 -10.23 -13.96
CA VAL A 273 -3.98 -11.11 -12.85
C VAL A 273 -2.69 -11.86 -13.15
N LEU A 274 -1.62 -11.47 -12.47
CA LEU A 274 -0.26 -11.99 -12.67
C LEU A 274 0.31 -12.50 -11.34
N GLU A 275 1.44 -13.18 -11.40
CA GLU A 275 2.17 -13.66 -10.24
C GLU A 275 3.63 -13.19 -10.26
N GLU A 276 4.02 -12.43 -9.24
CA GLU A 276 5.41 -12.07 -8.98
C GLU A 276 6.10 -13.17 -8.19
N ASN A 277 7.34 -13.49 -8.57
CA ASN A 277 8.20 -14.34 -7.75
C ASN A 277 8.74 -13.59 -6.52
N GLN A 278 9.52 -14.28 -5.69
CA GLN A 278 10.10 -13.72 -4.45
C GLN A 278 11.00 -12.49 -4.66
N ILE A 279 11.49 -12.25 -5.87
CA ILE A 279 12.31 -11.08 -6.23
C ILE A 279 11.51 -10.01 -6.99
N GLY A 280 10.17 -10.11 -7.01
CA GLY A 280 9.28 -9.14 -7.65
C GLY A 280 9.30 -9.17 -9.17
N LYS A 281 9.73 -10.27 -9.79
CA LYS A 281 9.75 -10.43 -11.25
C LYS A 281 8.59 -11.30 -11.72
N ILE A 282 8.05 -10.95 -12.88
CA ILE A 282 7.06 -11.74 -13.62
C ILE A 282 7.70 -12.42 -14.84
N SER A 283 7.09 -13.48 -15.35
CA SER A 283 7.57 -14.19 -16.55
C SER A 283 7.37 -13.33 -17.81
N MET A 284 8.10 -13.64 -18.89
CA MET A 284 8.00 -12.92 -20.16
C MET A 284 6.57 -12.92 -20.71
N ARG A 285 5.88 -14.06 -20.69
CA ARG A 285 4.47 -14.18 -21.12
C ARG A 285 3.53 -13.30 -20.31
N MET A 286 3.76 -13.17 -19.00
CA MET A 286 2.97 -12.30 -18.12
C MET A 286 3.27 -10.82 -18.38
N GLN A 287 4.54 -10.49 -18.68
CA GLN A 287 4.96 -9.15 -19.04
C GLN A 287 4.32 -8.70 -20.35
N GLU A 288 4.34 -9.53 -21.39
CA GLU A 288 3.69 -9.24 -22.67
C GLU A 288 2.19 -8.94 -22.52
N PHE A 289 1.50 -9.74 -21.71
CA PHE A 289 0.08 -9.51 -21.43
C PHE A 289 -0.16 -8.21 -20.65
N LYS A 290 0.67 -7.94 -19.64
CA LYS A 290 0.63 -6.69 -18.88
C LYS A 290 0.83 -5.47 -19.79
N ASP A 291 1.85 -5.50 -20.63
CA ASP A 291 2.18 -4.40 -21.55
C ASP A 291 1.08 -4.18 -22.59
N THR A 292 0.45 -5.28 -23.05
CA THR A 292 -0.72 -5.22 -23.93
C THR A 292 -1.89 -4.50 -23.26
N LEU A 293 -2.20 -4.85 -22.00
CA LEU A 293 -3.28 -4.20 -21.26
C LEU A 293 -2.98 -2.74 -20.94
N GLU A 294 -1.72 -2.42 -20.61
CA GLU A 294 -1.25 -1.04 -20.43
C GLU A 294 -1.41 -0.21 -21.71
N ALA A 295 -1.04 -0.78 -22.87
CA ALA A 295 -1.24 -0.14 -24.16
C ALA A 295 -2.72 0.10 -24.48
N ILE A 296 -3.60 -0.86 -24.17
CA ILE A 296 -5.06 -0.67 -24.30
C ILE A 296 -5.51 0.50 -23.43
N ALA A 297 -5.13 0.52 -22.15
CA ALA A 297 -5.53 1.56 -21.21
C ALA A 297 -5.12 2.98 -21.68
N LEU A 298 -3.91 3.11 -22.23
CA LEU A 298 -3.40 4.39 -22.74
C LEU A 298 -4.10 4.81 -24.04
N ASN A 299 -4.26 3.89 -25.00
CA ASN A 299 -4.82 4.20 -26.33
C ASN A 299 -6.34 4.40 -26.34
N THR A 300 -7.05 3.90 -25.32
CA THR A 300 -8.52 3.97 -25.22
C THR A 300 -8.99 4.87 -24.08
N ARG A 301 -8.10 5.71 -23.56
CA ARG A 301 -8.37 6.60 -22.43
C ARG A 301 -9.61 7.48 -22.63
N GLU A 302 -9.77 8.11 -23.79
CA GLU A 302 -10.91 8.97 -24.08
C GLU A 302 -12.27 8.24 -24.00
N LEU A 303 -12.28 6.93 -24.31
CA LEU A 303 -13.49 6.11 -24.30
C LEU A 303 -13.81 5.57 -22.91
N TYR A 304 -12.78 5.12 -22.19
CA TYR A 304 -12.97 4.29 -21.00
C TYR A 304 -12.60 4.96 -19.68
N HIS A 305 -11.89 6.10 -19.69
CA HIS A 305 -11.40 6.73 -18.45
C HIS A 305 -12.51 7.08 -17.47
N GLU A 306 -13.69 7.49 -17.93
CA GLU A 306 -14.81 7.81 -17.04
C GLU A 306 -15.37 6.58 -16.32
N HIS A 307 -15.26 5.39 -16.91
CA HIS A 307 -15.93 4.17 -16.47
C HIS A 307 -15.00 3.14 -15.83
N PHE A 308 -13.71 3.15 -16.20
CA PHE A 308 -12.76 2.11 -15.87
C PHE A 308 -11.46 2.67 -15.29
N VAL A 309 -10.86 1.91 -14.37
CA VAL A 309 -9.46 2.06 -13.94
C VAL A 309 -8.74 0.79 -14.34
N PHE A 310 -7.59 0.94 -15.02
CA PHE A 310 -6.79 -0.20 -15.44
C PHE A 310 -5.64 -0.44 -14.47
N GLY A 311 -5.29 -1.71 -14.32
CA GLY A 311 -4.15 -2.09 -13.53
C GLY A 311 -3.80 -3.57 -13.62
N TRP A 312 -2.91 -3.98 -12.72
CA TRP A 312 -2.47 -5.36 -12.62
C TRP A 312 -2.19 -5.73 -11.17
N VAL A 313 -2.41 -6.99 -10.79
CA VAL A 313 -2.00 -7.53 -9.50
C VAL A 313 -0.80 -8.45 -9.68
N GLY A 314 0.17 -8.35 -8.78
CA GLY A 314 1.30 -9.29 -8.70
C GLY A 314 1.09 -10.41 -7.68
N ALA A 315 0.10 -10.26 -6.80
CA ALA A 315 -0.33 -11.25 -5.83
C ALA A 315 -1.80 -11.60 -6.13
N PRO A 316 -2.08 -12.74 -6.76
CA PRO A 316 -3.44 -13.13 -7.16
C PRO A 316 -4.43 -13.24 -6.00
N ASP A 317 -3.98 -13.37 -4.75
CA ASP A 317 -4.85 -13.57 -3.58
C ASP A 317 -5.95 -12.51 -3.43
N ILE A 318 -5.64 -11.25 -3.79
CA ILE A 318 -6.61 -10.13 -3.72
C ILE A 318 -7.81 -10.42 -4.64
N VAL A 319 -7.52 -10.77 -5.88
CA VAL A 319 -8.54 -11.02 -6.91
C VAL A 319 -9.18 -12.39 -6.77
N ASN A 320 -8.45 -13.38 -6.25
CA ASN A 320 -8.98 -14.69 -5.93
C ASN A 320 -10.04 -14.62 -4.83
N SER A 321 -9.87 -13.76 -3.81
CA SER A 321 -10.92 -13.50 -2.80
C SER A 321 -12.17 -12.88 -3.43
N VAL A 322 -12.01 -11.92 -4.34
CA VAL A 322 -13.14 -11.29 -5.04
C VAL A 322 -13.87 -12.30 -5.92
N ALA A 323 -13.12 -13.06 -6.74
CA ALA A 323 -13.65 -14.06 -7.66
C ALA A 323 -14.15 -15.32 -6.94
N MET A 324 -13.69 -15.55 -5.70
CA MET A 324 -13.91 -16.76 -4.90
C MET A 324 -13.43 -18.03 -5.61
N MET A 325 -12.35 -17.92 -6.38
CA MET A 325 -11.69 -19.01 -7.11
C MET A 325 -10.21 -18.71 -7.31
N ASN A 326 -9.41 -19.75 -7.59
CA ASN A 326 -8.02 -19.58 -8.00
C ASN A 326 -7.98 -19.30 -9.51
N LEU A 327 -7.70 -18.06 -9.88
CA LEU A 327 -7.59 -17.65 -11.27
C LEU A 327 -6.29 -18.15 -11.90
N PRO A 328 -6.29 -18.57 -13.18
CA PRO A 328 -5.06 -18.88 -13.89
C PRO A 328 -4.23 -17.60 -14.09
N VAL A 329 -2.91 -17.74 -14.17
CA VAL A 329 -1.98 -16.62 -14.43
C VAL A 329 -1.24 -16.85 -15.75
N PRO A 330 -1.19 -15.87 -16.68
CA PRO A 330 -1.92 -14.60 -16.66
C PRO A 330 -3.42 -14.75 -16.98
N SER A 331 -4.27 -13.92 -16.38
CA SER A 331 -5.69 -13.78 -16.78
C SER A 331 -6.20 -12.35 -16.61
N LEU A 332 -7.44 -12.08 -17.06
CA LEU A 332 -8.11 -10.79 -16.92
C LEU A 332 -9.31 -10.92 -15.98
N LEU A 333 -9.50 -9.93 -15.11
CA LEU A 333 -10.69 -9.79 -14.28
C LEU A 333 -11.15 -8.34 -14.29
N VAL A 334 -12.44 -8.10 -14.50
CA VAL A 334 -13.05 -6.77 -14.33
C VAL A 334 -13.92 -6.78 -13.09
N ILE A 335 -13.69 -5.86 -12.14
CA ILE A 335 -14.39 -5.82 -10.85
C ILE A 335 -15.29 -4.58 -10.78
N LYS A 336 -16.55 -4.75 -10.41
CA LYS A 336 -17.46 -3.68 -10.05
C LYS A 336 -17.31 -3.35 -8.56
N PRO A 337 -16.96 -2.10 -8.19
CA PRO A 337 -16.57 -1.77 -6.82
C PRO A 337 -17.70 -1.88 -5.80
N ASP A 338 -18.93 -1.51 -6.17
CA ASP A 338 -20.03 -1.39 -5.21
C ASP A 338 -20.54 -2.75 -4.72
N THR A 339 -20.67 -3.70 -5.65
CA THR A 339 -21.30 -5.01 -5.39
C THR A 339 -20.29 -6.13 -5.31
N TYR A 340 -18.99 -5.89 -5.56
CA TYR A 340 -17.99 -6.95 -5.77
C TYR A 340 -18.38 -7.98 -6.84
N GLN A 341 -19.26 -7.59 -7.77
CA GLN A 341 -19.50 -8.37 -8.97
C GLN A 341 -18.26 -8.31 -9.85
N TYR A 342 -17.97 -9.39 -10.56
CA TYR A 342 -16.85 -9.45 -11.47
C TYR A 342 -17.27 -10.03 -12.82
N PHE A 343 -16.48 -9.71 -13.84
CA PHE A 343 -16.68 -10.13 -15.22
C PHE A 343 -15.40 -10.77 -15.74
N LEU A 344 -15.58 -11.82 -16.54
CA LEU A 344 -14.51 -12.58 -17.17
C LEU A 344 -14.69 -12.52 -18.69
N PRO A 345 -13.59 -12.59 -19.47
CA PRO A 345 -13.68 -12.73 -20.92
C PRO A 345 -14.42 -14.00 -21.33
N GLU A 346 -15.12 -13.97 -22.46
CA GLU A 346 -15.72 -15.16 -23.05
C GLU A 346 -14.63 -16.07 -23.66
N GLY A 347 -14.80 -17.39 -23.52
CA GLY A 347 -13.85 -18.40 -24.00
C GLY A 347 -13.15 -19.17 -22.88
N ASP A 348 -12.36 -20.19 -23.23
CA ASP A 348 -11.65 -21.03 -22.25
C ASP A 348 -10.44 -20.26 -21.70
N VAL A 349 -10.68 -19.43 -20.67
CA VAL A 349 -9.68 -18.62 -19.90
C VAL A 349 -8.55 -19.51 -19.32
N ARG A 350 -8.69 -20.83 -19.41
CA ARG A 350 -7.82 -21.84 -18.81
C ARG A 350 -6.51 -22.07 -19.58
N GLU A 351 -6.38 -21.66 -20.83
CA GLU A 351 -5.19 -21.96 -21.65
C GLU A 351 -4.39 -20.74 -22.09
N GLN A 352 -5.03 -19.59 -22.36
CA GLN A 352 -4.37 -18.38 -22.89
C GLN A 352 -4.96 -17.08 -22.36
N PRO A 353 -4.13 -16.03 -22.18
CA PRO A 353 -4.64 -14.69 -21.86
C PRO A 353 -5.52 -14.17 -23.02
N PRO A 354 -6.55 -13.35 -22.73
CA PRO A 354 -7.45 -12.84 -23.76
C PRO A 354 -6.70 -11.95 -24.76
N SER A 355 -7.15 -11.99 -26.02
CA SER A 355 -6.63 -11.10 -27.05
C SER A 355 -7.03 -9.64 -26.77
N PRO A 356 -6.33 -8.64 -27.34
CA PRO A 356 -6.72 -7.24 -27.20
C PRO A 356 -8.16 -6.97 -27.61
N GLN A 357 -8.64 -7.65 -28.66
CA GLN A 357 -10.02 -7.52 -29.14
C GLN A 357 -11.03 -8.07 -28.14
N ALA A 358 -10.75 -9.25 -27.55
CA ALA A 358 -11.61 -9.83 -26.52
C ALA A 358 -11.68 -8.96 -25.25
N VAL A 359 -10.58 -8.28 -24.89
CA VAL A 359 -10.59 -7.27 -23.82
C VAL A 359 -11.56 -6.15 -24.15
N LEU A 360 -11.43 -5.53 -25.34
CA LEU A 360 -12.28 -4.42 -25.76
C LEU A 360 -13.76 -4.81 -25.87
N GLU A 361 -14.04 -5.98 -26.41
CA GLU A 361 -15.39 -6.54 -26.51
C GLU A 361 -16.02 -6.71 -25.12
N LEU A 362 -15.28 -7.27 -24.16
CA LEU A 362 -15.73 -7.37 -22.77
C LEU A 362 -16.02 -5.98 -22.16
N LEU A 363 -15.16 -4.99 -22.39
CA LEU A 363 -15.40 -3.64 -21.86
C LEU A 363 -16.66 -3.02 -22.44
N ASN A 364 -16.91 -3.20 -23.74
CA ASN A 364 -18.11 -2.70 -24.40
C ASN A 364 -19.37 -3.41 -23.90
N THR A 365 -19.37 -4.74 -23.77
CA THR A 365 -20.53 -5.47 -23.22
C THR A 365 -20.83 -5.10 -21.77
N ILE A 366 -19.80 -4.74 -20.98
CA ILE A 366 -19.96 -4.21 -19.63
C ILE A 366 -20.59 -2.80 -19.63
N LEU A 367 -20.26 -1.96 -20.61
CA LEU A 367 -20.88 -0.63 -20.77
C LEU A 367 -22.33 -0.73 -21.23
N ASP A 368 -22.61 -1.64 -22.16
CA ASP A 368 -23.96 -1.91 -22.70
C ASP A 368 -24.87 -2.63 -21.70
N GLY A 369 -24.30 -3.17 -20.61
CA GLY A 369 -25.04 -3.89 -19.57
C GLY A 369 -25.43 -5.31 -19.95
N SER A 370 -24.90 -5.84 -21.07
CA SER A 370 -25.14 -7.20 -21.57
C SER A 370 -24.19 -8.24 -20.97
N ALA A 371 -23.07 -7.82 -20.39
CA ALA A 371 -22.10 -8.72 -19.77
C ALA A 371 -22.69 -9.48 -18.57
N VAL A 372 -22.38 -10.78 -18.47
CA VAL A 372 -22.82 -11.63 -17.37
C VAL A 372 -22.03 -11.32 -16.10
N PRO A 373 -22.66 -10.83 -15.02
CA PRO A 373 -21.97 -10.59 -13.76
C PRO A 373 -21.86 -11.88 -12.93
N TYR A 374 -20.69 -12.11 -12.34
CA TYR A 374 -20.45 -13.18 -11.38
C TYR A 374 -20.20 -12.63 -9.98
N GLY A 375 -20.39 -13.46 -8.96
CA GLY A 375 -20.23 -13.05 -7.56
C GLY A 375 -21.28 -12.03 -7.12
N GLY A 376 -20.88 -11.10 -6.26
CA GLY A 376 -21.77 -10.10 -5.68
C GLY A 376 -21.61 -9.91 -4.17
N ASP A 377 -22.53 -9.14 -3.61
CA ASP A 377 -22.62 -8.76 -2.19
C ASP A 377 -23.88 -9.29 -1.51
N SER A 378 -24.67 -10.12 -2.21
CA SER A 378 -25.84 -10.79 -1.62
C SER A 378 -25.41 -11.72 -0.48
N PHE A 379 -26.33 -11.98 0.46
CA PHE A 379 -26.04 -12.79 1.65
C PHE A 379 -25.40 -14.16 1.34
N PRO A 380 -25.89 -14.94 0.35
CA PRO A 380 -25.23 -16.19 -0.03
C PRO A 380 -23.78 -16.01 -0.50
N TYR A 381 -23.50 -14.98 -1.32
CA TYR A 381 -22.14 -14.71 -1.79
C TYR A 381 -21.21 -14.22 -0.67
N ARG A 382 -21.72 -13.42 0.27
CA ARG A 382 -20.96 -13.00 1.45
C ARG A 382 -20.58 -14.18 2.33
N LEU A 383 -21.53 -15.09 2.56
CA LEU A 383 -21.28 -16.32 3.32
C LEU A 383 -20.26 -17.22 2.60
N TYR A 384 -20.41 -17.39 1.28
CA TYR A 384 -19.49 -18.17 0.48
C TYR A 384 -18.07 -17.56 0.44
N ARG A 385 -17.95 -16.23 0.33
CA ARG A 385 -16.66 -15.52 0.40
C ARG A 385 -15.97 -15.75 1.74
N ALA A 386 -16.71 -15.61 2.85
CA ALA A 386 -16.18 -15.86 4.19
C ALA A 386 -15.70 -17.32 4.32
N TYR A 387 -16.46 -18.29 3.80
CA TYR A 387 -16.03 -19.69 3.74
C TYR A 387 -14.77 -19.88 2.89
N PHE A 388 -14.70 -19.29 1.70
CA PHE A 388 -13.56 -19.39 0.80
C PHE A 388 -12.28 -18.81 1.42
N GLU A 389 -12.37 -17.64 2.05
CA GLU A 389 -11.27 -17.00 2.77
C GLU A 389 -10.83 -17.83 3.98
N ALA A 390 -11.77 -18.34 4.78
CA ALA A 390 -11.47 -19.20 5.91
C ALA A 390 -10.77 -20.50 5.46
N LYS A 391 -11.28 -21.14 4.41
CA LYS A 391 -10.70 -22.36 3.82
C LYS A 391 -9.28 -22.11 3.31
N ASN A 392 -9.05 -21.04 2.54
CA ASN A 392 -7.74 -20.72 2.00
C ASN A 392 -6.75 -20.32 3.09
N SER A 393 -7.20 -19.56 4.09
CA SER A 393 -6.39 -19.21 5.25
C SER A 393 -5.98 -20.45 6.03
N LEU A 394 -6.92 -21.35 6.34
CA LEU A 394 -6.63 -22.58 7.06
C LEU A 394 -5.70 -23.51 6.27
N ALA A 395 -5.92 -23.64 4.96
CA ALA A 395 -5.04 -24.40 4.09
C ALA A 395 -3.63 -23.79 4.03
N GLY A 396 -3.53 -22.45 4.01
CA GLY A 396 -2.26 -21.72 4.08
C GLY A 396 -1.53 -21.95 5.40
N MET A 397 -2.25 -21.86 6.53
CA MET A 397 -1.70 -22.15 7.86
C MET A 397 -1.18 -23.59 7.96
N TRP A 398 -1.96 -24.56 7.47
CA TRP A 398 -1.57 -25.97 7.48
C TRP A 398 -0.32 -26.24 6.63
N ARG A 399 -0.21 -25.63 5.44
CA ARG A 399 1.00 -25.75 4.61
C ARG A 399 2.22 -25.04 5.22
N GLY A 400 2.00 -23.93 5.92
CA GLY A 400 3.08 -23.14 6.52
C GLY A 400 3.64 -23.73 7.81
N ASN A 401 2.77 -24.12 8.75
CA ASN A 401 3.15 -24.76 10.01
C ASN A 401 2.04 -25.72 10.49
N PRO A 402 2.06 -27.00 10.08
CA PRO A 402 1.00 -27.93 10.39
C PRO A 402 0.90 -28.22 11.89
N VAL A 403 2.02 -28.26 12.61
CA VAL A 403 2.06 -28.54 14.06
C VAL A 403 1.36 -27.43 14.84
N LEU A 404 1.74 -26.17 14.60
CA LEU A 404 1.12 -25.04 15.28
C LEU A 404 -0.38 -24.94 14.95
N THR A 405 -0.75 -25.18 13.69
CA THR A 405 -2.14 -25.16 13.23
C THR A 405 -2.96 -26.25 13.94
N ALA A 406 -2.44 -27.47 14.02
CA ALA A 406 -3.09 -28.57 14.73
C ALA A 406 -3.28 -28.27 16.23
N VAL A 407 -2.30 -27.65 16.89
CA VAL A 407 -2.43 -27.25 18.30
C VAL A 407 -3.46 -26.13 18.46
N LEU A 408 -3.39 -25.09 17.63
CA LEU A 408 -4.25 -23.91 17.72
C LEU A 408 -5.73 -24.23 17.55
N PHE A 409 -6.08 -25.13 16.62
CA PHE A 409 -7.47 -25.50 16.36
C PHE A 409 -7.88 -26.81 17.04
N GLY A 410 -6.97 -27.78 17.13
CA GLY A 410 -7.25 -29.10 17.69
C GLY A 410 -7.48 -29.07 19.20
N LEU A 411 -6.74 -28.25 19.98
CA LEU A 411 -6.98 -28.14 21.41
C LEU A 411 -8.38 -27.56 21.72
N PRO A 412 -8.76 -26.37 21.20
CA PRO A 412 -10.10 -25.84 21.44
C PRO A 412 -11.22 -26.76 20.95
N LEU A 413 -11.06 -27.38 19.77
CA LEU A 413 -12.05 -28.33 19.25
C LEU A 413 -12.14 -29.60 20.10
N GLY A 414 -11.01 -30.08 20.63
CA GLY A 414 -10.96 -31.20 21.55
C GLY A 414 -11.69 -30.88 22.86
N PHE A 415 -11.44 -29.71 23.45
CA PHE A 415 -12.18 -29.25 24.64
C PHE A 415 -13.67 -29.07 24.36
N LEU A 416 -14.03 -28.46 23.24
CA LEU A 416 -15.43 -28.30 22.84
C LEU A 416 -16.11 -29.65 22.64
N SER A 417 -15.42 -30.61 22.01
CA SER A 417 -15.92 -31.97 21.85
C SER A 417 -16.15 -32.67 23.17
N ILE A 418 -15.25 -32.49 24.16
CA ILE A 418 -15.42 -33.03 25.51
C ILE A 418 -16.64 -32.39 26.18
N ILE A 419 -16.78 -31.06 26.10
CA ILE A 419 -17.92 -30.33 26.67
C ILE A 419 -19.22 -30.85 26.05
N CYS A 420 -19.33 -30.87 24.71
CA CYS A 420 -20.51 -31.37 24.01
C CYS A 420 -20.81 -32.83 24.38
N TYR A 421 -19.80 -33.70 24.47
CA TYR A 421 -19.98 -35.08 24.91
C TYR A 421 -20.54 -35.15 26.33
N THR A 422 -19.97 -34.40 27.28
CA THR A 422 -20.47 -34.38 28.66
C THR A 422 -21.89 -33.84 28.75
N THR A 423 -22.24 -32.76 28.05
CA THR A 423 -23.60 -32.21 28.08
C THR A 423 -24.61 -33.17 27.45
N CYS A 424 -24.28 -33.81 26.33
CA CYS A 424 -25.18 -34.77 25.69
C CYS A 424 -25.30 -36.10 26.44
N CYS A 425 -24.29 -36.49 27.23
CA CYS A 425 -24.29 -37.75 27.97
C CYS A 425 -24.72 -37.62 29.44
N CYS A 426 -24.71 -36.42 30.03
CA CYS A 426 -25.23 -36.20 31.39
C CYS A 426 -26.76 -36.42 31.46
N ASP A 427 -27.52 -36.01 30.44
CA ASP A 427 -28.98 -36.24 30.39
C ASP A 427 -29.35 -37.73 30.32
N VAL A 428 -28.45 -38.60 29.84
CA VAL A 428 -28.68 -40.05 29.77
C VAL A 428 -28.50 -40.73 31.14
N LEU A 429 -27.63 -40.18 31.99
CA LEU A 429 -27.37 -40.72 33.33
C LEU A 429 -28.46 -40.32 34.33
N GLU A 430 -29.00 -39.10 34.23
CA GLU A 430 -30.13 -38.69 35.09
C GLU A 430 -31.42 -39.45 34.74
N ALA A 431 -31.65 -39.77 33.47
CA ALA A 431 -32.82 -40.57 33.05
C ALA A 431 -32.75 -42.04 33.49
N SER A 432 -31.54 -42.64 33.59
CA SER A 432 -31.40 -44.00 34.12
C SER A 432 -31.63 -44.07 35.62
N ASP A 433 -31.28 -43.02 36.36
CA ASP A 433 -31.49 -42.97 37.81
C ASP A 433 -32.98 -42.78 38.18
N GLU A 434 -33.77 -42.06 37.35
CA GLU A 434 -35.23 -41.93 37.55
C GLU A 434 -36.01 -43.22 37.19
N ASP A 435 -35.55 -43.99 36.21
CA ASP A 435 -36.17 -45.28 35.85
C ASP A 435 -35.89 -46.38 36.91
N ASP A 436 -34.73 -46.35 37.57
CA ASP A 436 -34.38 -47.29 38.64
C ASP A 436 -35.20 -47.05 39.93
N GLU A 437 -35.57 -45.80 40.26
CA GLU A 437 -36.49 -45.52 41.39
C GLU A 437 -37.93 -45.99 41.11
N ALA A 438 -38.35 -46.07 39.84
CA ALA A 438 -39.69 -46.51 39.47
C ALA A 438 -39.87 -48.04 39.51
N GLU A 439 -38.80 -48.83 39.33
CA GLU A 439 -38.85 -50.29 39.43
C GLU A 439 -38.85 -50.80 40.89
N ASP A 440 -38.20 -50.09 41.82
CA ASP A 440 -38.08 -50.55 43.21
C ASP A 440 -39.42 -50.48 43.99
N VAL A 441 -40.38 -49.67 43.52
CA VAL A 441 -41.73 -49.57 44.14
C VAL A 441 -42.65 -50.74 43.75
N ARG A 442 -42.35 -51.52 42.70
CA ARG A 442 -43.24 -52.62 42.23
C ARG A 442 -42.95 -53.99 42.85
N HIS A 443 -41.87 -54.14 43.61
CA HIS A 443 -41.46 -55.45 44.14
C HIS A 443 -41.89 -55.78 45.58
N GLU A 444 -42.51 -54.86 46.31
CA GLU A 444 -43.13 -55.15 47.62
C GLU A 444 -44.65 -55.37 47.52
N LYS A 445 -45.07 -56.60 47.18
CA LYS A 445 -46.33 -57.20 47.67
C LYS A 445 -46.45 -58.67 47.29
N LYS A 446 -45.98 -59.55 48.18
CA LYS A 446 -46.52 -60.91 48.38
C LYS A 446 -46.38 -61.28 49.86
N GLU A 447 -47.47 -61.14 50.59
CA GLU A 447 -47.88 -62.06 51.65
C GLU A 447 -49.25 -62.62 51.29
#